data_AF-A0A8J7ZM01-F1
#
_entry.id   AF-A0A8J7ZM01-F1
#
_cell.length_a   1.000
_cell.length_b   1.000
_cell.length_c   1.000
_cell.angle_alpha   90.00
_cell.angle_beta   90.00
_cell.angle_gamma   90.00
#
_symmetry.space_group_name_H-M   'P 1'
#
loop_
_entity.id
_entity.type
_entity.pdbx_description
1 polymer ?
#
loop_
_entity_poly.entity_id
_entity_poly.type
_entity_poly.pdbx_seq_one_letter_code
_entity_poly.pdbx_strand_id
1 'polypeptide(L)'
;MRRRRLLSALSVAAVGLAGCTTGPGKSGPKWGPPATAPETPTRDESTLEPTATTTAPGRGLQASFTYATNADTDAFAVTVTVTNAIDEPRSAVLVVTWNRDGETQTEERDVSLDPGEDVSFEMTFPEVGNLSFDWREP
;
A
#
# COMPACT_ATOMS: atom_id res chain seq x y z
N MET A 1 22.80 -13.10 23.56
CA MET A 1 23.86 -13.17 22.52
C MET A 1 23.92 -11.84 21.78
N ARG A 2 25.11 -11.48 21.27
CA ARG A 2 25.52 -10.15 20.81
C ARG A 2 25.25 -9.92 19.31
N ARG A 3 24.86 -8.67 19.02
CA ARG A 3 25.22 -7.76 17.89
C ARG A 3 24.51 -7.83 16.51
N ARG A 4 23.93 -6.66 16.21
CA ARG A 4 23.54 -5.98 14.95
C ARG A 4 24.49 -6.17 13.76
N ARG A 5 23.97 -6.16 12.51
CA ARG A 5 23.96 -5.01 11.54
C ARG A 5 23.58 -5.45 10.11
N LEU A 6 22.87 -4.54 9.44
CA LEU A 6 22.53 -4.44 8.00
C LEU A 6 23.67 -4.79 7.04
N LEU A 7 23.31 -5.23 5.82
CA LEU A 7 23.96 -4.79 4.58
C LEU A 7 23.08 -5.09 3.35
N SER A 8 22.74 -4.00 2.65
CA SER A 8 22.22 -3.94 1.28
C SER A 8 23.19 -4.57 0.28
N ALA A 9 22.67 -5.15 -0.80
CA ALA A 9 23.43 -5.36 -2.04
C ALA A 9 22.49 -5.35 -3.25
N LEU A 10 22.35 -4.18 -3.88
CA LEU A 10 21.93 -4.06 -5.28
C LEU A 10 23.04 -4.64 -6.16
N SER A 11 22.72 -5.60 -7.01
CA SER A 11 23.62 -6.10 -8.05
C SER A 11 23.20 -5.53 -9.40
N VAL A 12 23.86 -4.45 -9.83
CA VAL A 12 23.79 -3.96 -11.21
C VAL A 12 24.91 -4.63 -11.99
N ALA A 13 24.55 -5.57 -12.86
CA ALA A 13 25.49 -6.19 -13.80
C ALA A 13 25.63 -5.29 -15.03
N ALA A 14 26.81 -4.70 -15.17
CA ALA A 14 27.27 -4.04 -16.38
C ALA A 14 27.73 -5.10 -17.40
N VAL A 15 27.30 -4.95 -18.65
CA VAL A 15 27.97 -5.56 -19.81
C VAL A 15 28.25 -4.43 -20.80
N GLY A 16 29.53 -4.08 -20.92
CA GLY A 16 30.01 -3.25 -22.03
C GLY A 16 30.35 -4.12 -23.23
N LEU A 17 30.49 -3.49 -24.41
CA LEU A 17 31.50 -3.82 -25.40
C LEU A 17 31.63 -2.68 -26.44
N ALA A 18 32.87 -2.21 -26.53
CA ALA A 18 33.63 -1.46 -27.54
C ALA A 18 33.02 -1.01 -28.90
N GLY A 19 33.47 0.17 -29.36
CA GLY A 19 33.56 0.53 -30.78
C GLY A 19 33.77 2.02 -31.08
N CYS A 20 35.02 2.44 -31.36
CA CYS A 20 35.42 3.73 -31.97
C CYS A 20 34.79 3.88 -33.39
N THR A 21 34.55 5.04 -34.05
CA THR A 21 35.41 6.19 -34.41
C THR A 21 34.55 7.38 -34.93
N THR A 22 35.18 8.55 -35.10
CA THR A 22 34.69 9.85 -35.59
C THR A 22 34.12 9.90 -37.03
N GLY A 23 33.06 10.70 -37.27
CA GLY A 23 32.75 11.29 -38.59
C GLY A 23 31.32 11.87 -38.77
N PRO A 24 31.12 13.08 -39.35
CA PRO A 24 29.82 13.77 -39.37
C PRO A 24 29.00 13.53 -40.65
N GLY A 25 27.66 13.53 -40.58
CA GLY A 25 26.80 13.49 -41.77
C GLY A 25 25.31 13.35 -41.49
N LYS A 26 24.50 14.23 -42.09
CA LYS A 26 23.03 14.32 -42.02
C LYS A 26 22.33 13.08 -42.61
N SER A 27 21.14 12.68 -42.07
CA SER A 27 19.88 12.46 -42.83
C SER A 27 18.81 11.65 -42.07
N GLY A 28 17.61 12.24 -41.91
CA GLY A 28 16.30 11.59 -42.06
C GLY A 28 15.69 10.82 -40.86
N PRO A 29 14.35 10.95 -40.62
CA PRO A 29 13.65 10.11 -39.66
C PRO A 29 13.40 8.72 -40.27
N LYS A 30 14.06 7.70 -39.73
CA LYS A 30 13.79 6.30 -40.07
C LYS A 30 12.64 5.81 -39.20
N TRP A 31 11.43 5.81 -39.75
CA TRP A 31 10.31 5.06 -39.20
C TRP A 31 10.69 3.58 -39.14
N GLY A 32 10.97 3.08 -37.93
CA GLY A 32 10.98 1.64 -37.66
C GLY A 32 9.54 1.13 -37.47
N PRO A 33 9.30 -0.18 -37.60
CA PRO A 33 8.01 -0.76 -37.21
C PRO A 33 7.72 -0.42 -35.75
N PRO A 34 6.45 -0.26 -35.33
CA PRO A 34 6.12 0.10 -33.95
C PRO A 34 6.76 -0.92 -33.02
N ALA A 35 7.42 -0.43 -31.96
CA ALA A 35 7.88 -1.27 -30.88
C ALA A 35 6.70 -2.10 -30.38
N THR A 36 6.84 -3.42 -30.38
CA THR A 36 5.94 -4.31 -29.65
C THR A 36 5.90 -3.79 -28.21
N ALA A 37 4.75 -3.25 -27.82
CA ALA A 37 4.54 -2.82 -26.44
C ALA A 37 4.86 -4.02 -25.53
N PRO A 38 5.56 -3.83 -24.40
CA PRO A 38 5.69 -4.90 -23.42
C PRO A 38 4.28 -5.36 -23.06
N GLU A 39 4.02 -6.65 -23.16
CA GLU A 39 2.75 -7.23 -22.72
C GLU A 39 2.54 -6.81 -21.26
N THR A 40 1.48 -6.04 -21.02
CA THR A 40 1.03 -5.72 -19.68
C THR A 40 0.87 -7.05 -18.95
N PRO A 41 1.46 -7.25 -17.75
CA PRO A 41 1.22 -8.50 -17.04
C PRO A 41 -0.29 -8.65 -16.87
N THR A 42 -0.82 -9.75 -17.40
CA THR A 42 -2.21 -10.17 -17.18
C THR A 42 -2.40 -10.25 -15.67
N ARG A 43 -3.09 -9.25 -15.10
CA ARG A 43 -3.53 -9.27 -13.71
C ARG A 43 -4.46 -10.47 -13.59
N ASP A 44 -4.01 -11.48 -12.85
CA ASP A 44 -4.84 -12.64 -12.52
C ASP A 44 -6.09 -12.12 -11.78
N GLU A 45 -7.24 -12.18 -12.46
CA GLU A 45 -8.49 -11.50 -12.06
C GLU A 45 -9.23 -12.24 -10.92
N SER A 46 -8.52 -13.07 -10.15
CA SER A 46 -9.03 -13.79 -8.99
C SER A 46 -8.29 -13.42 -7.70
N THR A 47 -7.98 -12.14 -7.54
CA THR A 47 -7.72 -11.60 -6.19
C THR A 47 -9.05 -11.08 -5.66
N LEU A 48 -9.61 -11.74 -4.65
CA LEU A 48 -10.80 -11.24 -3.94
C LEU A 48 -10.44 -9.91 -3.27
N GLU A 49 -10.87 -8.79 -3.86
CA GLU A 49 -10.71 -7.47 -3.27
C GLU A 49 -11.86 -7.20 -2.27
N PRO A 50 -11.57 -6.65 -1.07
CA PRO A 50 -12.62 -6.29 -0.13
C PRO A 50 -13.45 -5.13 -0.67
N THR A 51 -14.73 -5.08 -0.29
CA THR A 51 -15.52 -3.85 -0.43
C THR A 51 -15.33 -3.03 0.84
N ALA A 52 -14.80 -1.82 0.72
CA ALA A 52 -14.52 -0.95 1.86
C ALA A 52 -15.24 0.40 1.72
N THR A 53 -15.92 0.82 2.79
CA THR A 53 -16.45 2.18 2.94
C THR A 53 -15.69 2.88 4.06
N THR A 54 -15.36 4.16 3.89
CA THR A 54 -14.67 4.95 4.93
C THR A 54 -15.33 6.31 5.10
N THR A 55 -15.54 6.68 6.35
CA THR A 55 -15.79 8.08 6.76
C THR A 55 -14.45 8.82 6.86
N ALA A 56 -14.46 10.15 6.89
CA ALA A 56 -13.24 10.94 7.07
C ALA A 56 -12.77 10.93 8.55
N PRO A 57 -11.46 10.78 8.83
CA PRO A 57 -10.88 10.73 10.19
C PRO A 57 -10.95 12.01 11.03
N GLY A 58 -11.66 13.04 10.56
CA GLY A 58 -11.68 14.35 11.19
C GLY A 58 -10.54 15.26 10.70
N ARG A 59 -10.53 16.50 11.19
CA ARG A 59 -9.59 17.53 10.69
C ARG A 59 -8.14 17.18 11.04
N GLY A 60 -7.27 17.23 10.04
CA GLY A 60 -5.82 17.10 10.20
C GLY A 60 -5.30 15.66 10.25
N LEU A 61 -6.18 14.68 10.47
CA LEU A 61 -5.83 13.26 10.35
C LEU A 61 -5.99 12.79 8.91
N GLN A 62 -5.09 11.90 8.50
CA GLN A 62 -5.14 11.17 7.24
C GLN A 62 -5.10 9.68 7.55
N ALA A 63 -5.84 8.88 6.80
CA ALA A 63 -5.87 7.42 6.97
C ALA A 63 -5.57 6.73 5.64
N SER A 64 -4.76 5.69 5.70
CA SER A 64 -4.50 4.78 4.57
C SER A 64 -4.72 3.34 5.00
N PHE A 65 -5.14 2.51 4.05
CA PHE A 65 -5.57 1.14 4.29
C PHE A 65 -4.81 0.20 3.35
N THR A 66 -4.25 -0.87 3.90
CA THR A 66 -3.63 -1.96 3.13
C THR A 66 -4.29 -3.27 3.49
N TYR A 67 -4.48 -4.12 2.48
CA TYR A 67 -5.19 -5.39 2.60
C TYR A 67 -4.28 -6.53 2.16
N ALA A 68 -4.28 -7.63 2.92
CA ALA A 68 -3.56 -8.83 2.57
C ALA A 68 -4.39 -10.07 2.91
N THR A 69 -4.38 -11.06 2.02
CA THR A 69 -4.97 -12.37 2.26
C THR A 69 -3.87 -13.41 2.43
N ASN A 70 -4.05 -14.31 3.39
CA ASN A 70 -3.20 -15.47 3.55
C ASN A 70 -3.77 -16.62 2.72
N ALA A 71 -3.02 -17.05 1.70
CA ALA A 71 -3.47 -18.08 0.76
C ALA A 71 -3.67 -19.48 1.38
N ASP A 72 -3.10 -19.75 2.56
CA ASP A 72 -3.18 -21.06 3.22
C ASP A 72 -4.34 -21.16 4.22
N THR A 73 -4.81 -20.01 4.74
CA THR A 73 -5.78 -19.96 5.85
C THR A 73 -7.02 -19.12 5.54
N ASP A 74 -7.05 -18.49 4.37
CA ASP A 74 -8.01 -17.46 3.94
C ASP A 74 -8.06 -16.21 4.86
N ALA A 75 -7.24 -16.18 5.92
CA ALA A 75 -7.19 -15.08 6.86
C ALA A 75 -6.92 -13.74 6.16
N PHE A 76 -7.70 -12.73 6.54
CA PHE A 76 -7.68 -11.44 5.90
C PHE A 76 -7.16 -10.37 6.86
N ALA A 77 -5.95 -9.88 6.58
CA ALA A 77 -5.30 -8.84 7.35
C ALA A 77 -5.59 -7.46 6.77
N VAL A 78 -5.90 -6.53 7.66
CA VAL A 78 -6.12 -5.11 7.38
C VAL A 78 -5.10 -4.30 8.19
N THR A 79 -4.27 -3.54 7.50
CA THR A 79 -3.38 -2.56 8.13
C THR A 79 -3.95 -1.16 7.91
N VAL A 80 -4.15 -0.42 8.99
CA VAL A 80 -4.59 0.98 8.96
C VAL A 80 -3.47 1.85 9.48
N THR A 81 -3.01 2.80 8.67
CA THR A 81 -2.03 3.80 9.08
C THR A 81 -2.70 5.16 9.16
N VAL A 82 -2.56 5.82 10.31
CA VAL A 82 -3.13 7.13 10.60
C VAL A 82 -2.01 8.11 10.82
N THR A 83 -2.07 9.27 10.16
CA THR A 83 -1.04 10.31 10.24
C THR A 83 -1.66 11.64 10.62
N ASN A 84 -1.02 12.37 11.53
CA ASN A 84 -1.38 13.74 11.85
C ASN A 84 -0.58 14.71 10.96
N ALA A 85 -1.24 15.28 9.95
CA ALA A 85 -0.61 16.12 8.93
C ALA A 85 -0.56 17.62 9.30
N ILE A 86 -0.93 17.98 10.53
CA ILE A 86 -0.96 19.37 10.98
C ILE A 86 -0.12 19.58 12.25
N ASP A 87 0.15 20.86 12.57
CA ASP A 87 1.02 21.25 13.68
C ASP A 87 0.29 21.35 15.05
N GLU A 88 -0.68 20.46 15.28
CA GLU A 88 -1.52 20.44 16.49
C GLU A 88 -1.83 18.99 16.88
N PRO A 89 -1.83 18.63 18.17
CA PRO A 89 -2.25 17.29 18.61
C PRO A 89 -3.68 16.98 18.18
N ARG A 90 -3.91 15.72 17.77
CA ARG A 90 -5.23 15.23 17.35
C ARG A 90 -5.55 13.89 17.97
N SER A 91 -6.83 13.72 18.29
CA SER A 91 -7.38 12.46 18.77
C SER A 91 -8.67 12.12 18.03
N ALA A 92 -8.88 10.84 17.78
CA ALA A 92 -10.08 10.30 17.15
C ALA A 92 -10.27 8.84 17.58
N VAL A 93 -11.48 8.31 17.40
CA VAL A 93 -11.77 6.88 17.57
C VAL A 93 -12.06 6.29 16.21
N LEU A 94 -11.25 5.30 15.80
CA LEU A 94 -11.49 4.49 14.63
C LEU A 94 -12.34 3.28 15.01
N VAL A 95 -13.45 3.08 14.33
CA VAL A 95 -14.31 1.90 14.44
C VAL A 95 -14.27 1.15 13.12
N VAL A 96 -13.78 -0.08 13.17
CA VAL A 96 -13.67 -0.96 12.01
C VAL A 96 -14.71 -2.06 12.15
N THR A 97 -15.63 -2.13 11.21
CA THR A 97 -16.63 -3.19 11.17
C THR A 97 -16.40 -4.08 9.95
N TRP A 98 -16.22 -5.37 10.19
CA TRP A 98 -16.19 -6.41 9.18
C TRP A 98 -17.53 -7.14 9.16
N ASN A 99 -18.07 -7.39 7.97
CA ASN A 99 -19.29 -8.17 7.79
C ASN A 99 -19.17 -9.13 6.60
N ARG A 100 -19.56 -10.38 6.84
CA ARG A 100 -19.69 -11.41 5.79
C ARG A 100 -20.72 -12.47 6.19
N ASP A 101 -21.58 -12.85 5.25
CA ASP A 101 -22.54 -13.96 5.40
C ASP A 101 -23.39 -13.91 6.70
N GLY A 102 -23.70 -12.70 7.17
CA GLY A 102 -24.46 -12.46 8.40
C GLY A 102 -23.62 -12.44 9.68
N GLU A 103 -22.34 -12.79 9.62
CA GLU A 103 -21.38 -12.56 10.70
C GLU A 103 -20.90 -11.11 10.70
N THR A 104 -20.74 -10.53 11.89
CA THR A 104 -20.22 -9.16 12.06
C THR A 104 -19.18 -9.15 13.17
N GLN A 105 -18.04 -8.53 12.91
CA GLN A 105 -17.01 -8.27 13.90
C GLN A 105 -16.70 -6.77 13.91
N THR A 106 -16.57 -6.18 15.10
CA THR A 106 -16.27 -4.76 15.25
C THR A 106 -15.05 -4.60 16.15
N GLU A 107 -14.08 -3.82 15.69
CA GLU A 107 -12.93 -3.38 16.47
C GLU A 107 -12.93 -1.86 16.61
N GLU A 108 -12.55 -1.37 17.80
CA GLU A 108 -12.37 0.05 18.05
C GLU A 108 -10.91 0.33 18.43
N ARG A 109 -10.36 1.45 17.93
CA ARG A 109 -8.99 1.89 18.16
C ARG A 109 -8.97 3.37 18.50
N ASP A 110 -8.46 3.69 19.68
CA ASP A 110 -8.15 5.07 20.06
C ASP A 110 -6.89 5.54 19.31
N VAL A 111 -7.01 6.67 18.64
CA VAL A 111 -5.92 7.37 17.98
C VAL A 111 -5.65 8.64 18.74
N SER A 112 -4.41 8.85 19.18
CA SER A 112 -3.92 10.11 19.72
C SER A 112 -2.51 10.33 19.21
N LEU A 113 -2.32 11.40 18.44
CA LEU A 113 -1.10 11.68 17.71
C LEU A 113 -0.65 13.11 17.96
N ASP A 114 0.63 13.26 18.27
CA ASP A 114 1.31 14.56 18.28
C ASP A 114 1.48 15.10 16.84
N PRO A 115 1.84 16.38 16.68
CA PRO A 115 2.14 16.97 15.38
C PRO A 115 3.13 16.15 14.53
N GLY A 116 2.72 15.77 13.32
CA GLY A 116 3.58 15.03 12.38
C GLY A 116 3.80 13.55 12.71
N GLU A 117 3.13 13.01 13.73
CA GLU A 117 3.22 11.59 14.10
C GLU A 117 2.31 10.71 13.23
N ASP A 118 2.68 9.43 13.12
CA ASP A 118 1.85 8.38 12.55
C ASP A 118 1.78 7.14 13.46
N VAL A 119 0.67 6.40 13.36
CA VAL A 119 0.47 5.11 14.03
C VAL A 119 -0.15 4.11 13.07
N SER A 120 0.25 2.84 13.19
CA SER A 120 -0.32 1.75 12.41
C SER A 120 -0.98 0.70 13.31
N PHE A 121 -2.15 0.22 12.89
CA PHE A 121 -2.88 -0.87 13.52
C PHE A 121 -3.00 -2.02 12.52
N GLU A 122 -2.77 -3.24 12.99
CA GLU A 122 -3.05 -4.46 12.23
C GLU A 122 -4.24 -5.18 12.88
N MET A 123 -5.19 -5.57 12.04
CA MET A 123 -6.38 -6.34 12.41
C MET A 123 -6.48 -7.54 11.49
N THR A 124 -6.96 -8.68 12.00
CA THR A 124 -7.12 -9.89 11.21
C THR A 124 -8.55 -10.39 11.35
N PHE A 125 -9.19 -10.62 10.21
CA PHE A 125 -10.52 -11.20 10.09
C PHE A 125 -10.42 -12.62 9.51
N PRO A 126 -11.44 -13.48 9.72
CA PRO A 126 -11.40 -14.85 9.23
C PRO A 126 -11.18 -14.96 7.72
N GLU A 127 -11.73 -14.01 6.95
CA GLU A 127 -11.65 -13.99 5.50
C GLU A 127 -12.03 -12.62 4.91
N VAL A 128 -11.86 -12.44 3.60
CA VAL A 128 -12.21 -11.19 2.89
C VAL A 128 -13.68 -10.89 3.07
N GLY A 129 -14.05 -9.68 3.48
CA GLY A 129 -15.45 -9.32 3.68
C GLY A 129 -15.73 -7.86 3.35
N ASN A 130 -16.92 -7.38 3.73
CA ASN A 130 -17.26 -5.97 3.66
C ASN A 130 -16.66 -5.26 4.88
N LEU A 131 -15.97 -4.15 4.64
CA LEU A 131 -15.37 -3.32 5.67
C LEU A 131 -16.06 -1.96 5.74
N SER A 132 -16.31 -1.49 6.95
CA SER A 132 -16.64 -0.09 7.26
C SER A 132 -15.57 0.49 8.17
N PHE A 133 -15.05 1.66 7.82
CA PHE A 133 -14.13 2.44 8.63
C PHE A 133 -14.83 3.73 9.05
N ASP A 134 -15.33 3.74 10.27
CA ASP A 134 -16.06 4.87 10.84
C ASP A 134 -15.20 5.62 11.83
N TRP A 135 -15.23 6.94 11.76
CA TRP A 135 -14.42 7.81 12.58
C TRP A 135 -15.31 8.66 13.47
N ARG A 136 -15.00 8.69 14.75
CA ARG A 136 -15.74 9.44 15.76
C ARG A 136 -14.81 10.40 16.48
N GLU A 137 -15.41 11.48 16.97
CA GLU A 137 -14.75 12.31 17.98
C GLU A 137 -14.53 11.48 19.25
N PRO A 138 -13.40 11.67 19.96
CA PRO A 138 -13.07 10.95 21.18
C PRO A 138 -13.97 11.31 22.37
#